data_AF-A0A966W165-F1
#
_entry.id   AF-A0A966W165-F1
#
_cell.length_a   1.000
_cell.length_b   1.000
_cell.length_c   1.000
_cell.angle_alpha   90.00
_cell.angle_beta   90.00
_cell.angle_gamma   90.00
#
_symmetry.space_group_name_H-M   'P 1'
#
loop_
_entity.id
_entity.type
_entity.pdbx_description
1 polymer ?
#
loop_
_entity_poly.entity_id
_entity_poly.type
_entity_poly.pdbx_seq_one_letter_code
_entity_poly.pdbx_strand_id
1 'polypeptide(L)'
;MKTQITRKSGFTLVEIMIVVAIIGLLAAIAIPNFVKARATAQKNACIANLKQIDGAVQQWALENKKQATDTYALTDTTLLAYLKGSVLPGGGTCPGGGSYSAG
;
A
#
# COMPACT_ATOMS: atom_id res chain seq x y z
N MET A 1 -17.60 -59.14 22.44
CA MET A 1 -17.16 -58.08 21.51
C MET A 1 -15.87 -57.49 22.04
N LYS A 2 -14.76 -57.57 21.30
CA LYS A 2 -13.47 -56.96 21.68
C LYS A 2 -13.38 -55.59 21.00
N THR A 3 -13.50 -54.52 21.77
CA THR A 3 -13.38 -53.15 21.28
C THR A 3 -11.91 -52.81 21.10
N GLN A 4 -11.43 -52.72 19.85
CA GLN A 4 -10.04 -52.36 19.55
C GLN A 4 -9.87 -50.84 19.71
N ILE A 5 -9.09 -50.42 20.71
CA ILE A 5 -8.71 -49.01 20.89
C ILE A 5 -7.53 -48.72 19.95
N THR A 6 -7.78 -48.00 18.87
CA THR A 6 -6.73 -47.48 17.98
C THR A 6 -5.94 -46.40 18.71
N ARG A 7 -4.65 -46.65 18.98
CA ARG A 7 -3.75 -45.64 19.53
C ARG A 7 -3.54 -44.54 18.48
N LYS A 8 -4.01 -43.32 18.77
CA LYS A 8 -3.62 -42.14 17.99
C LYS A 8 -2.13 -41.89 18.21
N SER A 9 -1.33 -41.89 17.14
CA SER A 9 0.05 -41.42 17.17
C SER A 9 0.07 -39.91 17.41
N GLY A 10 0.74 -39.45 18.47
CA GLY A 10 1.01 -38.04 18.70
C GLY A 10 2.25 -37.56 17.94
N PHE A 11 2.34 -36.26 17.66
CA PHE A 11 3.55 -35.61 17.16
C PHE A 11 4.69 -35.76 18.16
N THR A 12 5.90 -36.04 17.66
CA THR A 12 7.12 -36.02 18.49
C THR A 12 7.58 -34.58 18.71
N LEU A 13 8.25 -34.34 19.84
CA LEU A 13 8.83 -33.04 20.16
C LEU A 13 9.89 -32.65 19.10
N VAL A 14 10.66 -33.62 18.61
CA VAL A 14 11.71 -33.42 17.59
C VAL A 14 11.12 -32.95 16.26
N GLU A 15 9.99 -33.52 15.82
CA GLU A 15 9.31 -33.08 14.59
C GLU A 15 8.90 -31.61 14.69
N ILE A 16 8.35 -31.18 15.83
CA ILE A 16 7.96 -29.78 16.03
C ILE A 16 9.19 -28.86 16.07
N MET A 17 10.29 -29.28 16.69
CA MET A 17 11.53 -28.48 16.78
C MET A 17 12.13 -28.18 15.40
N ILE A 18 12.20 -29.17 14.51
CA ILE A 18 12.76 -28.97 13.16
C ILE A 18 11.88 -28.02 12.36
N VAL A 19 10.55 -28.14 12.48
CA VAL A 19 9.60 -27.27 11.77
C VAL A 19 9.78 -25.80 12.18
N VAL A 20 9.82 -25.51 13.49
CA VAL A 20 10.00 -24.11 13.94
C VAL A 20 11.38 -23.56 13.57
N ALA A 21 12.42 -24.40 13.53
CA ALA A 21 13.75 -23.99 13.08
C ALA A 21 13.75 -23.55 11.60
N ILE A 22 13.11 -24.33 10.72
CA ILE A 22 13.01 -24.00 9.29
C ILE A 22 12.15 -22.74 9.10
N ILE A 23 11.01 -22.63 9.78
CA ILE A 23 10.16 -21.43 9.72
C ILE A 23 10.92 -20.20 10.20
N GLY A 24 11.69 -20.32 11.29
CA GLY A 24 12.51 -19.23 11.83
C GLY A 24 13.57 -18.74 10.84
N LEU A 25 14.26 -19.67 10.16
CA LEU A 25 15.24 -19.34 9.12
C LEU A 25 14.60 -18.60 7.94
N LEU A 26 13.47 -19.09 7.45
CA LEU A 26 12.74 -18.44 6.34
C LEU A 26 12.22 -17.05 6.74
N ALA A 27 11.67 -16.92 7.95
CA ALA A 27 11.16 -15.65 8.47
C ALA A 27 12.28 -14.61 8.64
N ALA A 28 13.46 -15.01 9.10
CA ALA A 28 14.60 -14.12 9.29
C ALA A 28 15.04 -13.42 7.98
N ILE A 29 14.94 -14.11 6.84
CA ILE A 29 15.26 -13.54 5.53
C ILE A 29 14.05 -12.80 4.92
N ALA A 30 12.85 -13.36 5.08
CA ALA A 30 11.63 -12.83 4.46
C ALA A 30 11.17 -11.50 5.08
N ILE A 31 11.20 -11.37 6.41
CA ILE A 31 10.69 -10.19 7.13
C ILE A 31 11.40 -8.88 6.72
N PRO A 32 12.75 -8.77 6.76
CA PRO A 32 13.41 -7.51 6.40
C PRO A 32 13.18 -7.13 4.93
N ASN A 33 13.17 -8.14 4.03
CA ASN A 33 12.89 -7.91 2.62
C ASN A 33 11.45 -7.42 2.40
N PHE A 34 10.48 -8.02 3.10
CA PHE A 34 9.08 -7.62 3.04
C PHE A 34 8.86 -6.19 3.54
N VAL A 35 9.50 -5.80 4.64
CA VAL A 35 9.42 -4.42 5.17
C VAL A 35 9.96 -3.41 4.15
N LYS A 36 11.12 -3.70 3.54
CA LYS A 36 11.69 -2.83 2.49
C LYS A 36 10.79 -2.76 1.25
N ALA A 37 10.28 -3.89 0.79
CA ALA A 37 9.39 -3.95 -0.37
C ALA A 37 8.10 -3.16 -0.11
N ARG A 38 7.52 -3.27 1.08
CA ARG A 38 6.33 -2.50 1.49
C ARG A 38 6.60 -1.01 1.50
N ALA A 39 7.72 -0.57 2.07
CA ALA A 39 8.09 0.85 2.10
C ALA A 39 8.28 1.42 0.68
N THR A 40 8.93 0.67 -0.22
CA THR A 40 9.07 1.06 -1.62
C THR A 40 7.73 1.08 -2.35
N ALA A 41 6.86 0.10 -2.12
CA ALA A 41 5.52 0.07 -2.71
C ALA A 41 4.67 1.27 -2.26
N GLN A 42 4.74 1.64 -0.98
CA GLN A 42 4.08 2.84 -0.46
C GLN A 42 4.59 4.11 -1.14
N LYS A 43 5.91 4.29 -1.27
CA LYS A 43 6.50 5.44 -1.99
C LYS A 43 6.05 5.49 -3.45
N ASN A 44 6.10 4.35 -4.15
CA ASN A 44 5.69 4.27 -5.55
C ASN A 44 4.21 4.59 -5.72
N ALA A 45 3.35 4.13 -4.81
CA ALA A 45 1.94 4.49 -4.81
C ALA A 45 1.75 6.01 -4.63
N CYS A 46 2.52 6.64 -3.73
CA CYS A 46 2.42 8.09 -3.54
C CYS A 46 2.86 8.88 -4.78
N ILE A 47 3.94 8.47 -5.44
CA ILE A 47 4.39 9.08 -6.70
C ILE A 47 3.33 8.88 -7.80
N ALA A 48 2.73 7.70 -7.90
CA ALA A 48 1.68 7.44 -8.87
C ALA A 48 0.44 8.33 -8.63
N ASN A 49 0.05 8.52 -7.38
CA ASN A 49 -1.04 9.42 -7.00
C ASN A 49 -0.70 10.89 -7.31
N LEU A 50 0.52 11.33 -7.02
CA LEU A 50 0.98 12.69 -7.38
C LEU A 50 0.93 12.91 -8.89
N LYS A 51 1.31 11.92 -9.70
CA LYS A 51 1.20 12.01 -11.17
C LYS A 51 -0.25 12.10 -11.64
N GLN A 52 -1.19 11.43 -10.96
CA GLN A 52 -2.62 11.59 -11.27
C GLN A 52 -3.11 13.00 -10.95
N ILE A 53 -2.68 13.56 -9.82
CA ILE A 53 -3.01 14.94 -9.42
C ILE A 53 -2.39 15.93 -10.38
N ASP A 54 -1.11 15.78 -10.74
CA ASP A 54 -0.42 16.65 -11.71
C ASP A 54 -1.10 16.62 -13.08
N GLY A 55 -1.51 15.44 -13.56
CA GLY A 55 -2.31 15.33 -14.78
C GLY A 55 -3.65 16.07 -14.70
N ALA A 56 -4.34 15.99 -13.57
CA ALA A 56 -5.58 16.73 -13.33
C ALA A 56 -5.36 18.24 -13.26
N VAL A 57 -4.28 18.70 -12.61
CA VAL A 57 -3.87 20.11 -12.56
C VAL A 57 -3.59 20.64 -13.97
N GLN A 58 -2.86 19.88 -14.80
CA GLN A 58 -2.55 20.28 -16.16
C GLN A 58 -3.81 20.41 -17.03
N GLN A 59 -4.77 19.50 -16.88
CA GLN A 59 -6.05 19.59 -17.57
C GLN A 59 -6.86 20.81 -17.12
N TRP A 60 -6.98 21.02 -15.81
CA TRP A 60 -7.65 22.20 -15.25
C TRP A 60 -7.00 23.49 -15.75
N ALA A 61 -5.66 23.57 -15.73
CA ALA A 61 -4.91 24.74 -16.16
C ALA A 61 -5.16 25.04 -17.64
N LEU A 62 -5.14 24.00 -18.50
CA LEU A 62 -5.40 24.13 -19.93
C LEU A 62 -6.80 24.68 -20.20
N GLU A 63 -7.83 24.15 -19.52
CA GLU A 63 -9.21 24.59 -19.71
C GLU A 63 -9.46 26.02 -19.18
N ASN A 64 -8.81 26.38 -18.07
CA ASN A 64 -8.95 27.69 -17.45
C ASN A 64 -8.00 28.76 -18.02
N LYS A 65 -7.23 28.43 -19.08
CA LYS A 65 -6.20 29.31 -19.66
C LYS A 65 -5.19 29.81 -18.61
N LYS A 66 -4.88 28.97 -17.64
CA LYS A 66 -3.94 29.18 -16.54
C LYS A 66 -2.67 28.36 -16.76
N GLN A 67 -1.65 28.66 -15.98
CA GLN A 67 -0.43 27.83 -15.93
C GLN A 67 -0.57 26.78 -14.82
N ALA A 68 0.05 25.62 -14.99
CA ALA A 68 0.07 24.58 -13.95
C ALA A 68 0.81 25.00 -12.66
N THR A 69 1.53 26.12 -12.72
CA THR A 69 2.19 26.79 -11.59
C THR A 69 1.30 27.80 -10.88
N ASP A 70 0.13 28.12 -11.42
CA ASP A 70 -0.82 29.02 -10.76
C ASP A 70 -1.43 28.30 -9.56
N THR A 71 -1.66 29.03 -8.46
CA THR A 71 -2.20 28.45 -7.23
C THR A 71 -3.55 27.78 -7.49
N TYR A 72 -3.63 26.48 -7.18
CA TYR A 72 -4.86 25.69 -7.20
C TYR A 72 -5.10 25.13 -5.80
N ALA A 73 -6.35 24.99 -5.37
CA ALA A 73 -6.66 24.32 -4.11
C ALA A 73 -7.06 22.88 -4.36
N LEU A 74 -6.40 21.92 -3.70
CA LEU A 74 -6.74 20.49 -3.78
C LEU A 74 -8.10 20.15 -3.16
N THR A 75 -8.63 21.06 -2.34
CA THR A 75 -9.99 21.00 -1.77
C THR A 75 -11.05 21.60 -2.69
N ASP A 76 -10.64 22.23 -3.78
CA ASP A 76 -11.56 22.92 -4.68
C ASP A 76 -12.27 21.90 -5.57
N THR A 77 -13.60 21.93 -5.54
CA THR A 77 -14.47 21.04 -6.34
C THR A 77 -14.16 21.09 -7.82
N THR A 78 -13.58 22.21 -8.28
CA THR A 78 -13.19 22.42 -9.67
C THR A 78 -12.04 21.52 -10.10
N LEU A 79 -11.05 21.27 -9.25
CA LEU A 79 -9.92 20.37 -9.56
C LEU A 79 -10.30 18.91 -9.35
N LEU A 80 -11.12 18.62 -8.33
CA LEU A 80 -11.64 17.29 -8.05
C LEU A 80 -12.39 16.73 -9.28
N ALA A 81 -13.09 17.56 -10.07
CA ALA A 81 -13.78 17.12 -11.28
C ALA A 81 -12.88 16.37 -12.31
N TYR A 82 -11.59 16.69 -12.35
CA TYR A 82 -10.62 16.06 -13.26
C TYR A 82 -10.00 14.77 -12.69
N LEU A 83 -10.26 14.48 -11.42
CA LEU A 83 -9.83 13.25 -10.77
C LEU A 83 -10.91 12.17 -10.89
N LYS A 84 -10.45 10.92 -11.00
CA LYS A 84 -11.34 9.76 -11.11
C LYS A 84 -12.23 9.67 -9.86
N GLY A 85 -13.54 9.77 -10.06
CA GLY A 85 -14.53 9.71 -8.98
C GLY A 85 -14.65 10.99 -8.15
N SER A 86 -14.08 12.09 -8.63
CA SER A 86 -14.14 13.40 -7.98
C SER A 86 -13.63 13.44 -6.54
N VAL A 87 -12.63 12.61 -6.25
CA VAL A 87 -11.98 12.49 -4.95
C VAL A 87 -10.46 12.43 -5.09
N LEU A 88 -9.75 12.93 -4.09
CA LEU A 88 -8.29 12.79 -4.03
C LEU A 88 -7.90 11.31 -3.82
N PRO A 89 -6.85 10.82 -4.49
CA PRO A 89 -6.31 9.50 -4.22
C PRO A 89 -5.96 9.34 -2.74
N GLY A 90 -6.39 8.23 -2.13
CA GLY A 90 -6.14 7.99 -0.70
C GLY A 90 -6.77 9.02 0.24
N GLY A 91 -7.82 9.73 -0.18
CA GLY A 91 -8.47 10.77 0.63
C GLY A 91 -7.56 11.99 0.89
N GLY A 92 -6.58 12.24 0.02
CA GLY A 92 -5.60 13.30 0.20
C GLY A 92 -4.36 12.88 0.99
N THR A 93 -4.26 11.60 1.38
CA THR A 93 -3.12 11.08 2.16
C THR A 93 -2.29 10.07 1.37
N CYS A 94 -0.98 10.13 1.56
CA CYS A 94 -0.02 9.20 0.97
C CYS A 94 0.07 7.92 1.83
N PRO A 95 -0.01 6.71 1.23
CA PRO A 95 0.17 5.44 1.96
C PRO A 95 1.49 5.30 2.75
N GLY A 96 2.52 6.08 2.40
CA GLY A 96 3.79 6.16 3.11
C GLY A 96 3.87 7.27 4.19
N GLY A 97 2.78 8.00 4.41
CA GLY A 97 2.69 9.15 5.31
C GLY A 97 2.67 10.50 4.58
N GLY A 98 2.11 11.52 5.25
CA GLY A 98 1.93 12.86 4.72
C GLY A 98 0.66 13.04 3.89
N SER A 99 0.38 14.30 3.55
CA SER A 99 -0.78 14.70 2.76
C SER A 99 -0.32 15.31 1.44
N TYR A 100 -1.11 15.13 0.38
CA TYR A 100 -0.88 15.87 -0.86
C TYR A 100 -1.27 17.33 -0.62
N SER A 101 -0.32 18.25 -0.75
CA SER A 101 -0.55 19.69 -0.65
C SER A 101 -0.50 20.33 -2.03
N ALA A 102 -1.30 21.38 -2.22
CA ALA A 102 -1.19 22.22 -3.39
C ALA A 102 0.18 22.93 -3.42
N GLY A 103 0.68 23.18 -4.63
CA GLY A 103 1.83 24.06 -4.88
C GLY A 103 1.44 25.52 -4.93
#